data_AF-A0A7C6KUF3-F1
#
_entry.id   AF-A0A7C6KUF3-F1
#
_cell.length_a   1.000
_cell.length_b   1.000
_cell.length_c   1.000
_cell.angle_alpha   90.00
_cell.angle_beta   90.00
_cell.angle_gamma   90.00
#
_symmetry.space_group_name_H-M   'P 1'
#
loop_
_entity.id
_entity.type
_entity.pdbx_description
1 polymer ?
#
loop_
_entity_poly.entity_id
_entity_poly.type
_entity_poly.pdbx_seq_one_letter_code
_entity_poly.pdbx_strand_id
1 'polypeptide(L)'
;MYKKAVRYFQGRVHIQVQGEGLADFLNQALKDGIVFYNGRRLPDAFWAEVSTDDFRRLRNAAKKAGIKIRLRSKYGLPFVLLRWQRRKGLIIGLFLIFAALTVLSQFVISISVEGNNRVSTEQIIAEAEILGLKKWVLKSSLDLESISKKLQEGNEDIIWATIEERGTNIRIRVVEKTLPQKVLYQGDLVAAKTGFVDDIIVIQGIPVVKEGDMVKEGQVLIKAAGGMTEYSFDVKGQAEAKKNTVDAPAAKGFVRGRVWYSAEKKVPLKEEVIEKTGNSANGWGIKIKDRVIMITNQDSPYPESIQESEIYALPVWRNWRFPVEIIKIRYEETQKKQVERTVSEARELAETLAREELKKEIPPEAEILQDKVLVFPAEKGVEHIRIEVETFQELAVYRQ
;
A
#
# COMPACT_ATOMS: atom_id res chain seq x y z
N MET A 1 -12.58 -28.40 32.32
CA MET A 1 -11.36 -28.80 31.57
C MET A 1 -10.24 -29.36 32.45
N TYR A 2 -9.99 -28.83 33.66
CA TYR A 2 -8.88 -29.22 34.54
C TYR A 2 -8.76 -30.74 34.83
N LYS A 3 -9.89 -31.40 35.15
CA LYS A 3 -9.90 -32.85 35.41
C LYS A 3 -9.44 -33.69 34.20
N LYS A 4 -9.71 -33.28 32.96
CA LYS A 4 -9.25 -34.00 31.75
C LYS A 4 -7.74 -33.86 31.54
N ALA A 5 -7.17 -32.70 31.84
CA ALA A 5 -5.73 -32.46 31.74
C ALA A 5 -4.95 -33.30 32.77
N VAL A 6 -5.35 -33.26 34.05
CA VAL A 6 -4.72 -34.09 35.11
C VAL A 6 -4.74 -35.57 34.76
N ARG A 7 -5.86 -36.04 34.20
CA ARG A 7 -6.02 -37.42 33.70
C ARG A 7 -5.09 -37.78 32.54
N TYR A 8 -4.70 -36.82 31.71
CA TYR A 8 -3.74 -37.03 30.62
C TYR A 8 -2.29 -37.05 31.11
N PHE A 9 -1.97 -36.24 32.13
CA PHE A 9 -0.67 -36.24 32.80
C PHE A 9 -0.38 -37.54 33.57
N GLN A 10 -1.38 -38.08 34.28
CA GLN A 10 -1.22 -39.31 35.07
C GLN A 10 -1.08 -40.57 34.20
N GLY A 11 -1.55 -40.55 32.95
CA GLY A 11 -1.55 -41.72 32.09
C GLY A 11 -2.69 -42.70 32.39
N ARG A 12 -3.19 -43.35 31.34
CA ARG A 12 -4.34 -44.26 31.40
C ARG A 12 -4.09 -45.52 30.60
N VAL A 13 -4.75 -46.56 31.05
CA VAL A 13 -4.68 -47.89 30.47
C VAL A 13 -6.10 -48.38 30.25
N HIS A 14 -6.40 -48.78 29.01
CA HIS A 14 -7.63 -49.53 28.74
C HIS A 14 -7.41 -51.00 29.06
N ILE A 15 -8.20 -51.49 30.01
CA ILE A 15 -8.22 -52.87 30.42
C ILE A 15 -9.46 -53.56 29.88
N GLN A 16 -9.31 -54.83 29.56
CA GLN A 16 -10.39 -55.77 29.28
C GLN A 16 -10.25 -56.94 30.25
N VAL A 17 -11.33 -57.22 30.98
CA VAL A 17 -11.38 -58.28 31.99
C VAL A 17 -12.48 -59.26 31.59
N GLN A 18 -12.18 -60.56 31.55
CA GLN A 18 -13.11 -61.63 31.16
C GLN A 18 -12.87 -62.86 32.06
N GLY A 19 -13.95 -63.46 32.56
CA GLY A 19 -13.91 -64.65 33.40
C GLY A 19 -15.12 -64.74 34.35
N GLU A 20 -15.31 -65.92 34.95
CA GLU A 20 -16.47 -66.22 35.81
C GLU A 20 -16.46 -65.40 37.13
N GLY A 21 -15.29 -65.03 37.65
CA GLY A 21 -15.13 -64.23 38.88
C GLY A 21 -15.24 -62.71 38.72
N LEU A 22 -15.90 -62.21 37.66
CA LEU A 22 -15.86 -60.78 37.30
C LEU A 22 -16.43 -59.86 38.38
N ALA A 23 -17.47 -60.33 39.08
CA ALA A 23 -18.08 -59.60 40.19
C ALA A 23 -17.11 -59.45 41.38
N ASP A 24 -16.40 -60.53 41.74
CA ASP A 24 -15.44 -60.52 42.84
C ASP A 24 -14.23 -59.64 42.54
N PHE A 25 -13.77 -59.64 41.29
CA PHE A 25 -12.71 -58.75 40.84
C PHE A 25 -13.10 -57.26 40.98
N LEU A 26 -14.30 -56.89 40.53
CA LEU A 26 -14.79 -55.52 40.63
C LEU A 26 -14.96 -55.09 42.09
N ASN A 27 -15.56 -55.95 42.91
CA ASN A 27 -15.75 -55.68 44.34
C ASN A 27 -14.41 -55.51 45.07
N GLN A 28 -13.43 -56.36 44.76
CA GLN A 28 -12.09 -56.26 45.36
C GLN A 28 -11.36 -55.00 44.90
N ALA A 29 -11.45 -54.66 43.61
CA ALA A 29 -10.82 -53.45 43.07
C ALA A 29 -11.44 -52.17 43.66
N LEU A 30 -12.75 -52.14 43.87
CA LEU A 30 -13.44 -51.03 44.55
C LEU A 30 -13.02 -50.92 46.02
N LYS A 31 -12.87 -52.05 46.73
CA LYS A 31 -12.34 -52.08 48.11
C LYS A 31 -10.90 -51.56 48.20
N ASP A 32 -10.09 -51.82 47.20
CA ASP A 32 -8.71 -51.34 47.10
C ASP A 32 -8.62 -49.86 46.65
N GLY A 33 -9.78 -49.17 46.52
CA GLY A 33 -9.87 -47.74 46.18
C GLY A 33 -9.62 -47.43 44.71
N ILE A 34 -9.70 -48.42 43.82
CA ILE A 34 -9.36 -48.26 42.40
C ILE A 34 -10.56 -47.66 41.65
N VAL A 35 -10.31 -46.53 41.00
CA VAL A 35 -11.34 -45.83 40.22
C VAL A 35 -11.33 -46.29 38.78
N PHE A 36 -12.46 -46.86 38.33
CA PHE A 36 -12.69 -47.20 36.94
C PHE A 36 -13.34 -46.01 36.21
N TYR A 37 -12.70 -45.56 35.13
CA TYR A 37 -13.23 -44.53 34.24
C TYR A 37 -13.84 -45.19 32.99
N ASN A 38 -14.91 -44.61 32.43
CA ASN A 38 -15.55 -45.09 31.20
C ASN A 38 -15.82 -46.61 31.18
N GLY A 39 -16.33 -47.15 32.30
CA GLY A 39 -16.69 -48.56 32.42
C GLY A 39 -17.82 -48.94 31.47
N ARG A 40 -17.63 -49.99 30.66
CA ARG A 40 -18.67 -50.62 29.84
C ARG A 40 -18.72 -52.10 30.15
N ARG A 41 -19.91 -52.57 30.51
CA ARG A 41 -20.18 -54.00 30.73
C ARG A 41 -20.65 -54.62 29.41
N LEU A 42 -19.96 -55.66 28.97
CA LEU A 42 -20.36 -56.58 27.92
C LEU A 42 -20.82 -57.90 28.56
N PRO A 43 -21.52 -58.79 27.83
CA PRO A 43 -22.03 -60.06 28.37
C PRO A 43 -20.95 -60.89 29.09
N ASP A 44 -19.78 -61.07 28.45
CA ASP A 44 -18.69 -61.88 29.00
C ASP A 44 -17.44 -61.06 29.37
N ALA A 45 -17.50 -59.73 29.29
CA ALA A 45 -16.32 -58.88 29.50
C ALA A 45 -16.65 -57.53 30.12
N PHE A 46 -15.68 -56.97 30.84
CA PHE A 46 -15.74 -55.60 31.35
C PHE A 46 -14.59 -54.78 30.76
N TRP A 47 -14.93 -53.63 30.19
CA TRP A 47 -13.98 -52.66 29.68
C TRP A 47 -13.96 -51.44 30.59
N ALA A 48 -12.77 -51.01 31.00
CA ALA A 48 -12.61 -49.78 31.74
C ALA A 48 -11.26 -49.14 31.46
N GLU A 49 -11.19 -47.83 31.71
CA GLU A 49 -9.95 -47.08 31.79
C GLU A 49 -9.51 -46.98 33.23
N VAL A 50 -8.23 -47.24 33.49
CA VAL A 50 -7.64 -47.17 34.83
C VAL A 50 -6.35 -46.36 34.77
N SER A 51 -6.03 -45.64 35.85
CA SER A 51 -4.77 -44.93 35.98
C SER A 51 -3.58 -45.90 35.89
N THR A 52 -2.42 -45.45 35.41
CA THR A 52 -1.22 -46.31 35.35
C THR A 52 -0.75 -46.81 36.72
N ASP A 53 -0.94 -46.00 37.77
CA ASP A 53 -0.57 -46.40 39.14
C ASP A 53 -1.55 -47.44 39.70
N ASP A 54 -2.84 -47.25 39.45
CA ASP A 54 -3.89 -48.18 39.87
C ASP A 54 -3.84 -49.50 39.07
N PHE A 55 -3.36 -49.48 37.83
CA PHE A 55 -3.15 -50.69 37.04
C PHE A 55 -2.18 -51.67 37.70
N ARG A 56 -1.15 -51.18 38.40
CA ARG A 56 -0.24 -52.04 39.18
C ARG A 56 -0.95 -52.70 40.36
N ARG A 57 -1.86 -51.97 41.02
CA ARG A 57 -2.66 -52.46 42.16
C ARG A 57 -3.71 -53.49 41.74
N LEU A 58 -4.29 -53.35 40.54
CA LEU A 58 -5.25 -54.30 39.98
C LEU A 58 -4.71 -55.73 39.85
N ARG A 59 -3.39 -55.93 39.78
CA ARG A 59 -2.79 -57.26 39.73
C ARG A 59 -3.11 -58.11 40.96
N ASN A 60 -3.22 -57.47 42.14
CA ASN A 60 -3.56 -58.16 43.38
C ASN A 60 -5.03 -58.60 43.39
N ALA A 61 -5.94 -57.73 42.94
CA ALA A 61 -7.35 -58.05 42.79
C ALA A 61 -7.57 -59.17 41.76
N ALA A 62 -6.86 -59.12 40.62
CA ALA A 62 -6.92 -60.16 39.59
C ALA A 62 -6.44 -61.54 40.08
N LYS A 63 -5.37 -61.57 40.88
CA LYS A 63 -4.83 -62.82 41.43
C LYS A 63 -5.80 -63.47 42.43
N LYS A 64 -6.46 -62.66 43.27
CA LYS A 64 -7.46 -63.15 44.23
C LYS A 64 -8.73 -63.67 43.55
N ALA A 65 -9.16 -63.02 42.48
CA ALA A 65 -10.37 -63.40 41.73
C ALA A 65 -10.12 -64.45 40.62
N GLY A 66 -8.88 -64.90 40.41
CA GLY A 66 -8.55 -65.90 39.39
C GLY A 66 -8.69 -65.43 37.94
N ILE A 67 -8.71 -64.13 37.67
CA ILE A 67 -8.97 -63.58 36.33
C ILE A 67 -7.70 -63.05 35.66
N LYS A 68 -7.62 -63.20 34.33
CA LYS A 68 -6.58 -62.60 33.50
C LYS A 68 -7.03 -61.22 32.99
N ILE A 69 -6.26 -60.18 33.30
CA ILE A 69 -6.47 -58.84 32.73
C ILE A 69 -5.77 -58.76 31.36
N ARG A 70 -6.51 -58.40 30.30
CA ARG A 70 -5.96 -58.09 28.99
C ARG A 70 -5.76 -56.58 28.82
N LEU A 71 -4.59 -56.20 28.34
CA LEU A 71 -4.23 -54.81 28.05
C LEU A 71 -4.61 -54.46 26.60
N ARG A 72 -5.52 -53.51 26.38
CA ARG A 72 -5.92 -53.14 25.01
C ARG A 72 -5.08 -51.99 24.45
N SER A 73 -4.88 -50.95 25.23
CA SER A 73 -4.18 -49.74 24.77
C SER A 73 -3.67 -48.89 25.94
N LYS A 74 -2.59 -48.15 25.69
CA LYS A 74 -1.91 -47.26 26.64
C LYS A 74 -2.01 -45.82 26.13
N TYR A 75 -2.48 -44.89 26.95
CA TYR A 75 -2.69 -43.49 26.59
C TYR A 75 -2.12 -42.53 27.65
N GLY A 76 -1.69 -41.34 27.24
CA GLY A 76 -1.27 -40.26 28.13
C GLY A 76 0.21 -39.86 27.98
N LEU A 77 0.55 -38.73 28.62
CA LEU A 77 1.89 -38.13 28.60
C LEU A 77 3.05 -39.08 28.92
N PRO A 78 3.00 -39.94 29.95
CA PRO A 78 4.13 -40.83 30.25
C PRO A 78 4.49 -41.75 29.07
N PHE A 79 3.49 -42.23 28.30
CA PHE A 79 3.73 -43.08 27.14
C PHE A 79 4.21 -42.28 25.91
N VAL A 80 3.81 -41.02 25.78
CA VAL A 80 4.32 -40.11 24.74
C VAL A 80 5.77 -39.72 25.02
N LEU A 81 6.10 -39.39 26.27
CA LEU A 81 7.45 -39.07 26.74
C LEU A 81 8.42 -40.25 26.52
N LEU A 82 8.01 -41.48 26.87
CA LEU A 82 8.78 -42.70 26.60
C LEU A 82 9.06 -42.91 25.10
N ARG A 83 8.10 -42.56 24.23
CA ARG A 83 8.27 -42.64 22.77
C ARG A 83 9.24 -41.56 22.26
N TRP A 84 9.22 -40.37 22.86
CA TRP A 84 10.13 -39.27 22.53
C TRP A 84 11.55 -39.47 23.06
N GLN A 85 11.74 -40.17 24.18
CA GLN A 85 13.08 -40.52 24.70
C GLN A 85 13.90 -41.39 23.73
N ARG A 86 13.25 -42.20 22.90
CA ARG A 86 13.94 -42.97 21.83
C ARG A 86 14.37 -42.10 20.64
N ARG A 87 13.86 -40.86 20.56
CA ARG A 87 14.14 -39.89 19.50
C ARG A 87 14.95 -38.70 20.03
N LYS A 88 16.03 -38.97 20.76
CA LYS A 88 16.91 -37.94 21.36
C LYS A 88 17.36 -36.89 20.33
N GLY A 89 17.63 -37.31 19.09
CA GLY A 89 18.01 -36.40 18.00
C GLY A 89 16.97 -35.32 17.69
N LEU A 90 15.66 -35.64 17.77
CA LEU A 90 14.61 -34.64 17.55
C LEU A 90 14.54 -33.61 18.68
N ILE A 91 14.74 -34.04 19.92
CA ILE A 91 14.73 -33.14 21.09
C ILE A 91 15.96 -32.22 21.04
N ILE A 92 17.13 -32.78 20.73
CA ILE A 92 18.37 -32.01 20.58
C ILE A 92 18.22 -31.02 19.42
N GLY A 93 17.69 -31.46 18.27
CA GLY A 93 17.44 -30.59 17.12
C GLY A 93 16.48 -29.45 17.45
N LEU A 94 15.40 -29.74 18.17
CA LEU A 94 14.45 -28.71 18.63
C LEU A 94 15.15 -27.68 19.53
N PHE A 95 15.94 -28.14 20.51
CA PHE A 95 16.69 -27.26 21.40
C PHE A 95 17.72 -26.42 20.64
N LEU A 96 18.43 -27.01 19.68
CA LEU A 96 19.41 -26.33 18.85
C LEU A 96 18.74 -25.26 17.98
N ILE A 97 17.57 -25.55 17.40
CA ILE A 97 16.79 -24.55 16.65
C ILE A 97 16.39 -23.38 17.56
N PHE A 98 15.88 -23.66 18.76
CA PHE A 98 15.55 -22.59 19.71
C PHE A 98 16.78 -21.78 20.11
N ALA A 99 17.91 -22.43 20.41
CA ALA A 99 19.16 -21.76 20.72
C ALA A 99 19.63 -20.88 19.55
N ALA A 100 19.61 -21.41 18.33
CA ALA A 100 19.95 -20.67 17.13
C ALA A 100 19.03 -19.45 16.95
N LEU A 101 17.72 -19.61 17.07
CA LEU A 101 16.76 -18.50 16.97
C LEU A 101 17.02 -17.43 18.04
N THR A 102 17.33 -17.81 19.28
CA THR A 102 17.66 -16.85 20.33
C THR A 102 18.96 -16.09 20.05
N VAL A 103 19.96 -16.75 19.48
CA VAL A 103 21.21 -16.11 19.07
C VAL A 103 20.95 -15.16 17.91
N LEU A 104 20.31 -15.63 16.83
CA LEU A 104 19.99 -14.79 15.66
C LEU A 104 19.09 -13.60 16.00
N SER A 105 18.19 -13.73 16.97
CA SER A 105 17.30 -12.63 17.39
C SER A 105 18.03 -11.43 18.00
N GLN A 106 19.29 -11.62 18.43
CA GLN A 106 20.13 -10.57 19.01
C GLN A 106 20.97 -9.83 17.97
N PHE A 107 20.96 -10.27 16.71
CA PHE A 107 21.71 -9.66 15.62
C PHE A 107 20.85 -8.73 14.76
N VAL A 108 21.51 -7.74 14.17
CA VAL A 108 20.94 -6.87 13.13
C VAL A 108 20.98 -7.61 11.79
N ILE A 109 19.81 -8.00 11.28
CA ILE A 109 19.69 -8.75 10.02
C ILE A 109 19.47 -7.79 8.85
N SER A 110 18.67 -6.75 9.07
CA SER A 110 18.33 -5.76 8.04
C SER A 110 18.39 -4.35 8.60
N ILE A 111 18.69 -3.41 7.70
CA ILE A 111 18.68 -1.98 7.97
C ILE A 111 17.75 -1.37 6.91
N SER A 112 16.81 -0.55 7.35
CA SER A 112 15.84 0.13 6.50
C SER A 112 15.91 1.63 6.75
N VAL A 113 15.83 2.43 5.70
CA VAL A 113 15.84 3.90 5.77
C VAL A 113 14.49 4.41 5.29
N GLU A 114 13.88 5.32 6.05
CA GLU A 114 12.59 5.95 5.76
C GLU A 114 12.73 7.47 5.87
N GLY A 115 12.01 8.22 5.02
CA GLY A 115 11.97 9.69 5.05
C GLY A 115 13.03 10.40 4.22
N ASN A 116 13.80 9.67 3.41
CA ASN A 116 14.76 10.23 2.48
C ASN A 116 14.12 10.48 1.10
N ASN A 117 14.30 11.68 0.55
CA ASN A 117 13.84 12.10 -0.77
C ASN A 117 15.01 12.60 -1.62
N ARG A 118 15.88 13.45 -1.06
CA ARG A 118 17.07 13.99 -1.72
C ARG A 118 18.34 13.20 -1.40
N VAL A 119 18.51 12.76 -0.16
CA VAL A 119 19.69 11.99 0.26
C VAL A 119 19.49 10.53 -0.13
N SER A 120 20.48 9.91 -0.76
CA SER A 120 20.33 8.53 -1.20
C SER A 120 20.37 7.57 0.00
N THR A 121 19.56 6.51 -0.06
CA THR A 121 19.54 5.47 0.96
C THR A 121 20.92 4.82 1.14
N GLU A 122 21.67 4.68 0.05
CA GLU A 122 23.01 4.10 0.04
C GLU A 122 24.01 4.96 0.81
N GLN A 123 23.94 6.29 0.68
CA GLN A 123 24.78 7.21 1.45
C GLN A 123 24.51 7.10 2.95
N ILE A 124 23.23 7.11 3.35
CA ILE A 124 22.83 7.00 4.76
C ILE A 124 23.30 5.66 5.35
N ILE A 125 23.17 4.57 4.60
CA ILE A 125 23.65 3.25 5.06
C ILE A 125 25.18 3.24 5.18
N ALA A 126 25.90 3.78 4.20
CA ALA A 126 27.36 3.84 4.24
C ALA A 126 27.88 4.65 5.44
N GLU A 127 27.27 5.80 5.73
CA GLU A 127 27.59 6.61 6.90
C GLU A 127 27.28 5.86 8.21
N ALA A 128 26.12 5.19 8.28
CA ALA A 128 25.76 4.39 9.44
C ALA A 128 26.72 3.20 9.65
N GLU A 129 27.21 2.57 8.57
CA GLU A 129 28.20 1.49 8.64
C GLU A 129 29.54 1.97 9.20
N ILE A 130 30.00 3.19 8.82
CA ILE A 130 31.20 3.82 9.38
C ILE A 130 31.06 4.04 10.90
N LEU A 131 29.84 4.38 11.35
CA LEU A 131 29.51 4.55 12.77
C LEU A 131 29.33 3.22 13.53
N GLY A 132 29.47 2.07 12.86
CA GLY A 132 29.40 0.73 13.44
C GLY A 132 28.06 0.02 13.26
N LEU A 133 27.05 0.69 12.69
CA LEU A 133 25.73 0.12 12.42
C LEU A 133 25.75 -0.67 11.10
N LYS A 134 26.17 -1.93 11.17
CA LYS A 134 26.23 -2.85 10.02
C LYS A 134 25.45 -4.13 10.26
N LYS A 135 25.20 -4.88 9.18
CA LYS A 135 24.56 -6.20 9.25
C LYS A 135 25.44 -7.18 10.05
N TRP A 136 24.79 -8.09 10.76
CA TRP A 136 25.42 -9.11 11.63
C TRP A 136 26.20 -8.56 12.84
N VAL A 137 25.83 -7.36 13.31
CA VAL A 137 26.32 -6.85 14.60
C VAL A 137 25.34 -7.16 15.72
N LEU A 138 25.89 -7.36 16.91
CA LEU A 138 25.16 -7.63 18.13
C LEU A 138 24.47 -6.33 18.60
N LYS A 139 23.17 -6.39 18.84
CA LYS A 139 22.40 -5.18 19.20
C LYS A 139 22.88 -4.52 20.49
N SER A 140 23.35 -5.31 21.46
CA SER A 140 23.83 -4.78 22.74
C SER A 140 25.16 -4.03 22.65
N SER A 141 25.93 -4.17 21.56
CA SER A 141 27.17 -3.41 21.37
C SER A 141 26.94 -2.06 20.70
N LEU A 142 25.73 -1.78 20.25
CA LEU A 142 25.38 -0.56 19.54
C LEU A 142 24.73 0.42 20.50
N ASP A 143 25.23 1.65 20.50
CA ASP A 143 24.57 2.78 21.15
C ASP A 143 23.81 3.58 20.08
N LEU A 144 22.52 3.27 19.94
CA LEU A 144 21.68 3.82 18.88
C LEU A 144 21.54 5.35 18.98
N GLU A 145 21.58 5.90 20.19
CA GLU A 145 21.40 7.33 20.44
C GLU A 145 22.65 8.12 20.01
N SER A 146 23.85 7.62 20.33
CA SER A 146 25.07 8.25 19.85
C SER A 146 25.27 8.11 18.34
N ILE A 147 24.86 6.97 17.76
CA ILE A 147 24.90 6.78 16.30
C ILE A 147 23.92 7.75 15.62
N SER A 148 22.69 7.91 16.13
CA SER A 148 21.72 8.85 15.53
C SER A 148 22.21 10.29 15.57
N LYS A 149 22.85 10.70 16.67
CA LYS A 149 23.41 12.05 16.80
C LYS A 149 24.56 12.29 15.83
N LYS A 150 25.50 11.33 15.73
CA LYS A 150 26.63 11.42 14.78
C LYS A 150 26.17 11.41 13.32
N LEU A 151 25.12 10.66 13.01
CA LEU A 151 24.52 10.63 11.68
C LEU A 151 23.90 11.99 11.32
N GLN A 152 23.27 12.66 12.29
CA GLN A 152 22.75 14.02 12.12
C GLN A 152 23.88 15.06 11.96
N GLU A 153 24.97 14.95 12.74
CA GLU A 153 26.12 15.85 12.65
C GLU A 153 26.93 15.67 11.36
N GLY A 154 26.97 14.46 10.80
CA GLY A 154 27.72 14.14 9.59
C GLY A 154 27.08 14.59 8.29
N ASN A 155 25.79 14.96 8.30
CA ASN A 155 25.03 15.24 7.10
C ASN A 155 24.32 16.61 7.18
N GLU A 156 24.85 17.60 6.46
CA GLU A 156 24.30 18.96 6.46
C GLU A 156 22.87 19.03 5.92
N ASP A 157 22.42 18.07 5.10
CA ASP A 157 21.07 18.05 4.53
C ASP A 157 20.03 17.40 5.46
N ILE A 158 20.43 16.80 6.59
CA ILE A 158 19.54 16.17 7.55
C ILE A 158 19.23 17.13 8.70
N ILE A 159 17.94 17.36 9.00
CA ILE A 159 17.51 18.09 10.20
C ILE A 159 17.55 17.19 11.42
N TRP A 160 17.04 15.96 11.25
CA TRP A 160 16.80 15.04 12.35
C TRP A 160 16.92 13.61 11.86
N ALA A 161 17.62 12.78 12.64
CA ALA A 161 17.73 11.36 12.41
C ALA A 161 17.38 10.60 13.69
N THR A 162 16.56 9.55 13.58
CA THR A 162 16.23 8.65 14.68
C THR A 162 16.44 7.22 14.24
N ILE A 163 17.02 6.40 15.12
CA ILE A 163 17.27 4.99 14.86
C ILE A 163 16.41 4.17 15.83
N GLU A 164 15.49 3.37 15.29
CA GLU A 164 14.57 2.53 16.05
C GLU A 164 14.91 1.04 15.84
N GLU A 165 14.89 0.28 16.93
CA GLU A 165 14.96 -1.18 16.88
C GLU A 165 13.55 -1.77 16.67
N ARG A 166 13.37 -2.54 15.59
CA ARG A 166 12.17 -3.38 15.36
C ARG A 166 12.58 -4.84 15.21
N GLY A 167 12.78 -5.52 16.34
CA GLY A 167 13.17 -6.93 16.38
C GLY A 167 14.60 -7.11 15.87
N THR A 168 14.77 -7.77 14.71
CA THR A 168 16.07 -7.94 14.04
C THR A 168 16.31 -6.91 12.94
N ASN A 169 15.34 -6.02 12.69
CA ASN A 169 15.45 -4.94 11.72
C ASN A 169 15.70 -3.61 12.44
N ILE A 170 16.71 -2.86 11.99
CA ILE A 170 16.93 -1.49 12.45
C ILE A 170 16.36 -0.52 11.41
N ARG A 171 15.62 0.46 11.89
CA ARG A 171 14.97 1.47 11.06
C ARG A 171 15.57 2.83 11.34
N ILE A 172 16.12 3.46 10.32
CA ILE A 172 16.64 4.83 10.36
C ILE A 172 15.56 5.73 9.76
N ARG A 173 14.96 6.59 10.57
CA ARG A 173 14.05 7.65 10.10
C ARG A 173 14.82 8.94 9.98
N VAL A 174 14.76 9.55 8.81
CA VAL A 174 15.44 10.79 8.50
C VAL A 174 14.41 11.86 8.12
N VAL A 175 14.62 13.08 8.59
CA VAL A 175 13.90 14.27 8.15
C VAL A 175 14.91 15.20 7.50
N GLU A 176 14.74 15.42 6.20
CA GLU A 176 15.62 16.27 5.39
C GLU A 176 15.30 17.75 5.56
N LYS A 177 16.30 18.60 5.32
CA LYS A 177 16.13 20.06 5.24
C LYS A 177 15.30 20.42 4.00
N THR A 178 14.17 21.05 4.23
CA THR A 178 13.42 21.74 3.17
C THR A 178 14.11 23.05 2.84
N LEU A 179 15.07 23.00 1.90
CA LEU A 179 15.58 24.22 1.28
C LEU A 179 14.47 24.80 0.39
N PRO A 180 14.17 26.10 0.46
CA PRO A 180 13.26 26.71 -0.51
C PRO A 180 13.81 26.43 -1.91
N GLN A 181 12.95 25.96 -2.81
CA GLN A 181 13.34 25.81 -4.21
C GLN A 181 13.82 27.18 -4.67
N LYS A 182 15.10 27.31 -5.01
CA LYS A 182 15.57 28.45 -5.78
C LYS A 182 14.91 28.32 -7.14
N VAL A 183 13.74 28.93 -7.31
CA VAL A 183 13.17 29.16 -8.63
C VAL A 183 14.20 30.05 -9.32
N LEU A 184 14.97 29.45 -10.24
CA LEU A 184 15.86 30.18 -11.11
C LEU A 184 14.98 30.97 -12.06
N TYR A 185 14.55 32.14 -11.61
CA TYR A 185 13.94 33.14 -12.45
C TYR A 185 14.99 33.56 -13.47
N GLN A 186 14.85 33.13 -14.71
CA GLN A 186 15.74 33.51 -15.80
C GLN A 186 14.89 34.02 -16.97
N GLY A 187 15.33 35.14 -17.56
CA GLY A 187 14.75 35.68 -18.79
C GLY A 187 13.57 36.63 -18.60
N ASP A 188 12.84 36.80 -19.70
CA ASP A 188 11.72 37.73 -19.86
C ASP A 188 10.43 37.18 -19.22
N LEU A 189 9.56 38.09 -18.76
CA LEU A 189 8.18 37.76 -18.42
C LEU A 189 7.31 37.83 -19.67
N VAL A 190 6.59 36.75 -19.94
CA VAL A 190 5.66 36.62 -21.06
C VAL A 190 4.22 36.48 -20.57
N ALA A 191 3.27 36.80 -21.44
CA ALA A 191 1.84 36.65 -21.15
C ALA A 191 1.46 35.17 -21.11
N ALA A 192 0.87 34.72 -20.00
CA ALA A 192 0.33 33.37 -19.84
C ALA A 192 -0.89 33.12 -20.73
N LYS A 193 -1.69 34.15 -21.00
CA LYS A 193 -2.87 34.12 -21.86
C LYS A 193 -3.05 35.44 -22.59
N THR A 194 -3.89 35.42 -23.62
CA THR A 194 -4.33 36.62 -24.34
C THR A 194 -5.30 37.41 -23.47
N GLY A 195 -5.10 38.73 -23.33
CA GLY A 195 -5.93 39.58 -22.47
C GLY A 195 -5.64 41.07 -22.62
N PHE A 196 -6.41 41.90 -21.92
CA PHE A 196 -6.15 43.34 -21.80
C PHE A 196 -5.39 43.63 -20.52
N VAL A 197 -4.31 44.40 -20.64
CA VAL A 197 -3.52 44.80 -19.48
C VAL A 197 -4.16 45.99 -18.79
N ASP A 198 -4.44 45.88 -17.49
CA ASP A 198 -5.02 46.97 -16.70
C ASP A 198 -4.00 47.55 -15.70
N ASP A 199 -3.09 46.73 -15.16
CA ASP A 199 -2.09 47.16 -14.16
C ASP A 199 -0.73 46.52 -14.45
N ILE A 200 0.33 47.33 -14.43
CA ILE A 200 1.73 46.90 -14.63
C ILE A 200 2.60 47.48 -13.51
N ILE A 201 3.17 46.59 -12.70
CA ILE A 201 4.15 46.93 -11.66
C ILE A 201 5.48 46.28 -12.01
N VAL A 202 6.46 47.08 -12.42
CA VAL A 202 7.81 46.59 -12.74
C VAL A 202 8.75 46.78 -11.55
N ILE A 203 9.34 45.68 -11.08
CA ILE A 203 10.38 45.69 -10.02
C ILE A 203 11.77 45.70 -10.67
N GLN A 204 11.98 44.87 -11.70
CA GLN A 204 13.24 44.71 -12.41
C GLN A 204 12.98 44.37 -13.88
N GLY A 205 13.62 45.07 -14.81
CA GLY A 205 13.38 44.88 -16.25
C GLY A 205 12.85 46.13 -16.94
N ILE A 206 12.53 46.00 -18.23
CA ILE A 206 11.98 47.07 -19.05
C ILE A 206 10.58 46.63 -19.54
N PRO A 207 9.49 47.34 -19.16
CA PRO A 207 8.16 47.03 -19.67
C PRO A 207 8.09 47.32 -21.17
N VAL A 208 7.53 46.38 -21.94
CA VAL A 208 7.32 46.50 -23.39
C VAL A 208 5.87 46.85 -23.72
N VAL A 209 4.96 46.68 -22.76
CA VAL A 209 3.52 46.93 -22.87
C VAL A 209 3.09 48.04 -21.92
N LYS A 210 1.92 48.63 -22.17
CA LYS A 210 1.30 49.67 -21.34
C LYS A 210 -0.09 49.26 -20.89
N GLU A 211 -0.60 49.92 -19.86
CA GLU A 211 -1.99 49.82 -19.45
C GLU A 211 -2.92 50.18 -20.63
N GLY A 212 -3.93 49.35 -20.86
CA GLY A 212 -4.84 49.42 -22.00
C GLY A 212 -4.43 48.60 -23.23
N ASP A 213 -3.22 48.04 -23.28
CA ASP A 213 -2.77 47.22 -24.40
C ASP A 213 -3.41 45.82 -24.37
N MET A 214 -3.77 45.30 -25.55
CA MET A 214 -4.12 43.89 -25.73
C MET A 214 -2.85 43.08 -25.98
N VAL A 215 -2.61 42.07 -25.15
CA VAL A 215 -1.46 41.18 -25.24
C VAL A 215 -1.90 39.79 -25.70
N LYS A 216 -1.06 39.12 -26.49
CA LYS A 216 -1.27 37.72 -26.90
C LYS A 216 -0.51 36.77 -26.00
N GLU A 217 -1.03 35.56 -25.84
CA GLU A 217 -0.30 34.48 -25.18
C GLU A 217 1.13 34.31 -25.75
N GLY A 218 2.12 34.24 -24.85
CA GLY A 218 3.54 34.16 -25.18
C GLY A 218 4.21 35.50 -25.55
N GLN A 219 3.46 36.61 -25.63
CA GLN A 219 4.03 37.93 -25.89
C GLN A 219 4.87 38.41 -24.71
N VAL A 220 6.03 39.01 -24.98
CA VAL A 220 6.90 39.58 -23.94
C VAL A 220 6.25 40.82 -23.33
N LEU A 221 6.07 40.80 -22.01
CA LEU A 221 5.49 41.87 -21.21
C LEU A 221 6.59 42.73 -20.57
N ILE A 222 7.55 42.08 -19.91
CA ILE A 222 8.69 42.75 -19.27
C ILE A 222 9.97 42.04 -19.72
N LYS A 223 10.84 42.80 -20.39
CA LYS A 223 12.17 42.32 -20.79
C LYS A 223 13.15 42.36 -19.63
N ALA A 224 13.97 41.33 -19.51
CA ALA A 224 15.11 41.29 -18.60
C ALA A 224 16.03 42.50 -18.83
N ALA A 225 16.44 43.17 -17.75
CA ALA A 225 17.38 44.30 -17.82
C ALA A 225 18.81 43.78 -17.96
N GLY A 226 19.15 43.26 -19.13
CA GLY A 226 20.49 42.79 -19.50
C GLY A 226 20.45 42.33 -20.94
N GLY A 227 21.14 43.03 -21.84
CA GLY A 227 21.24 42.61 -23.23
C GLY A 227 21.81 41.20 -23.33
N MET A 228 21.38 40.44 -24.35
CA MET A 228 22.09 39.22 -24.76
C MET A 228 23.54 39.60 -25.09
N THR A 229 24.44 39.44 -24.13
CA THR A 229 25.87 39.36 -24.46
C THR A 229 26.13 37.93 -24.90
N GLU A 230 26.01 37.68 -26.21
CA GLU A 230 26.72 36.57 -26.82
C GLU A 230 28.21 36.79 -26.60
N TYR A 231 28.82 36.00 -25.70
CA TYR A 231 30.27 35.88 -25.63
C TYR A 231 30.68 34.70 -26.52
N SER A 232 31.25 35.01 -27.69
CA SER A 232 32.06 34.04 -28.42
C SER A 232 33.37 33.83 -27.66
N PHE A 233 33.65 32.61 -27.21
CA PHE A 233 34.98 32.23 -26.74
C PHE A 233 35.80 31.71 -27.92
N ASP A 234 36.84 32.44 -28.30
CA ASP A 234 37.94 31.87 -29.07
C ASP A 234 38.68 30.85 -28.18
N VAL A 235 38.62 29.58 -28.58
CA VAL A 235 39.24 28.47 -27.87
C VAL A 235 40.74 28.47 -28.16
N LYS A 236 41.55 28.97 -27.21
CA LYS A 236 42.93 28.50 -26.98
C LYS A 236 43.39 28.83 -25.56
N GLY A 237 43.64 27.78 -24.77
CA GLY A 237 44.48 27.84 -23.58
C GLY A 237 43.76 27.53 -22.27
N GLN A 238 44.09 26.38 -21.69
CA GLN A 238 43.61 25.87 -20.41
C GLN A 238 43.98 26.78 -19.23
N ALA A 239 43.02 27.06 -18.35
CA ALA A 239 43.10 26.88 -16.89
C ALA A 239 41.93 27.60 -16.19
N GLU A 240 41.35 26.93 -15.20
CA GLU A 240 40.31 27.42 -14.27
C GLU A 240 38.91 27.67 -14.86
N ALA A 241 38.09 26.63 -14.83
CA ALA A 241 36.64 26.75 -14.89
C ALA A 241 36.11 27.46 -13.63
N LYS A 242 36.28 28.78 -13.53
CA LYS A 242 35.37 29.60 -12.73
C LYS A 242 33.99 29.44 -13.37
N LYS A 243 33.05 28.84 -12.63
CA LYS A 243 31.61 28.92 -12.92
C LYS A 243 31.22 30.41 -12.86
N ASN A 244 31.45 31.13 -13.95
CA ASN A 244 30.83 32.42 -14.20
C ASN A 244 29.38 32.13 -14.60
N THR A 245 28.54 31.76 -13.62
CA THR A 245 27.11 32.03 -13.71
C THR A 245 26.99 33.55 -13.73
N VAL A 246 27.00 34.12 -14.94
CA VAL A 246 26.45 35.46 -15.13
C VAL A 246 24.99 35.32 -14.72
N ASP A 247 24.62 35.91 -13.59
CA ASP A 247 23.22 36.09 -13.20
C ASP A 247 22.57 36.89 -14.33
N ALA A 248 21.99 36.20 -15.31
CA ALA A 248 21.16 36.83 -16.33
C ALA A 248 20.07 37.60 -15.55
N PRO A 249 20.00 38.94 -15.65
CA PRO A 249 19.10 39.72 -14.83
C PRO A 249 17.66 39.28 -15.11
N ALA A 250 16.99 38.63 -14.15
CA ALA A 250 15.62 38.21 -14.35
C ALA A 250 14.70 39.42 -14.42
N ALA A 251 13.76 39.43 -15.37
CA ALA A 251 12.62 40.33 -15.26
C ALA A 251 11.81 39.97 -14.00
N LYS A 252 11.39 40.98 -13.24
CA LYS A 252 10.53 40.84 -12.07
C LYS A 252 9.48 41.93 -12.12
N GLY A 253 8.23 41.54 -12.00
CA GLY A 253 7.10 42.45 -12.01
C GLY A 253 5.80 41.68 -12.06
N PHE A 254 4.72 42.42 -11.89
CA PHE A 254 3.35 41.94 -11.96
C PHE A 254 2.67 42.65 -13.13
N VAL A 255 1.97 41.89 -13.96
CA VAL A 255 1.13 42.41 -15.04
C VAL A 255 -0.23 41.77 -14.88
N ARG A 256 -1.22 42.54 -14.44
CA ARG A 256 -2.58 42.07 -14.22
C ARG A 256 -3.50 42.62 -15.28
N GLY A 257 -4.50 41.83 -15.62
CA GLY A 257 -5.40 42.19 -16.69
C GLY A 257 -6.65 41.34 -16.78
N ARG A 258 -7.50 41.77 -17.70
CA ARG A 258 -8.76 41.11 -18.02
C ARG A 258 -8.57 40.02 -19.06
N VAL A 259 -9.09 38.84 -18.77
CA VAL A 259 -9.10 37.67 -19.67
C VAL A 259 -10.54 37.19 -19.82
N TRP A 260 -10.93 36.83 -21.03
CA TRP A 260 -12.23 36.23 -21.31
C TRP A 260 -12.08 34.73 -21.50
N TYR A 261 -12.90 33.98 -20.78
CA TYR A 261 -13.06 32.55 -20.91
C TYR A 261 -14.44 32.26 -21.46
N SER A 262 -14.55 31.32 -22.39
CA SER A 262 -15.84 30.93 -22.95
C SER A 262 -15.95 29.43 -23.09
N ALA A 263 -17.07 28.87 -22.64
CA ALA A 263 -17.40 27.46 -22.86
C ALA A 263 -18.77 27.33 -23.53
N GLU A 264 -18.84 26.46 -24.52
CA GLU A 264 -20.06 26.16 -25.27
C GLU A 264 -20.46 24.70 -25.05
N LYS A 265 -21.71 24.47 -24.64
CA LYS A 265 -22.26 23.12 -24.46
C LYS A 265 -23.60 22.97 -25.15
N LYS A 266 -23.76 21.81 -25.78
CA LYS A 266 -24.96 21.39 -26.51
C LYS A 266 -25.50 20.13 -25.85
N VAL A 267 -26.78 20.16 -25.45
CA VAL A 267 -27.45 19.03 -24.80
C VAL A 267 -28.73 18.71 -25.57
N PRO A 268 -28.88 17.50 -26.12
CA PRO A 268 -30.10 17.09 -26.78
C PRO A 268 -31.22 16.81 -25.76
N LEU A 269 -32.47 17.13 -26.13
CA LEU A 269 -33.66 16.83 -25.32
C LEU A 269 -33.91 15.32 -25.20
N LYS A 270 -33.49 14.54 -26.19
CA LYS A 270 -33.55 13.08 -26.17
C LYS A 270 -32.15 12.51 -26.32
N GLU A 271 -31.71 11.75 -25.34
CA GLU A 271 -30.40 11.11 -25.35
C GLU A 271 -30.54 9.64 -24.97
N GLU A 272 -29.82 8.79 -25.68
CA GLU A 272 -29.67 7.39 -25.30
C GLU A 272 -28.44 7.28 -24.38
N VAL A 273 -28.69 7.11 -23.08
CA VAL A 273 -27.64 7.01 -22.07
C VAL A 273 -27.45 5.54 -21.71
N ILE A 274 -26.19 5.12 -21.64
CA ILE A 274 -25.82 3.78 -21.18
C ILE A 274 -25.78 3.79 -19.65
N GLU A 275 -26.72 3.12 -19.01
CA GLU A 275 -26.81 3.00 -17.55
C GLU A 275 -26.36 1.61 -17.10
N LYS A 276 -25.56 1.54 -16.03
CA LYS A 276 -25.13 0.26 -15.43
C LYS A 276 -26.30 -0.32 -14.64
N THR A 277 -26.66 -1.58 -14.88
CA THR A 277 -27.79 -2.23 -14.17
C THR A 277 -27.44 -2.64 -12.74
N GLY A 278 -26.14 -2.66 -12.40
CA GLY A 278 -25.60 -3.15 -11.14
C GLY A 278 -25.32 -4.65 -11.13
N ASN A 279 -25.80 -5.39 -12.14
CA ASN A 279 -25.43 -6.79 -12.32
C ASN A 279 -23.99 -6.90 -12.82
N SER A 280 -23.22 -7.78 -12.19
CA SER A 280 -21.85 -8.04 -12.60
C SER A 280 -21.53 -9.52 -12.57
N ALA A 281 -20.73 -9.97 -13.53
CA ALA A 281 -20.24 -11.33 -13.64
C ALA A 281 -18.71 -11.30 -13.72
N ASN A 282 -18.06 -12.30 -13.13
CA ASN A 282 -16.61 -12.42 -13.19
C ASN A 282 -16.23 -13.61 -14.07
N GLY A 283 -15.31 -13.39 -15.00
CA GLY A 283 -14.57 -14.42 -15.71
C GLY A 283 -13.17 -14.57 -15.11
N TRP A 284 -12.71 -15.81 -14.99
CA TRP A 284 -11.38 -16.12 -14.50
C TRP A 284 -10.60 -16.83 -15.59
N GLY A 285 -9.36 -16.42 -15.79
CA GLY A 285 -8.48 -16.99 -16.79
C GLY A 285 -7.06 -17.11 -16.30
N ILE A 286 -6.30 -17.97 -16.97
CA ILE A 286 -4.87 -18.11 -16.78
C ILE A 286 -4.18 -17.61 -18.04
N LYS A 287 -3.21 -16.70 -17.87
CA LYS A 287 -2.35 -16.21 -18.94
C LYS A 287 -0.96 -16.81 -18.79
N ILE A 288 -0.50 -17.45 -19.84
CA ILE A 288 0.84 -18.04 -19.95
C ILE A 288 1.53 -17.35 -21.14
N LYS A 289 2.44 -16.42 -20.85
CA LYS A 289 3.04 -15.51 -21.86
C LYS A 289 1.96 -14.79 -22.68
N ASP A 290 1.86 -15.06 -23.98
CA ASP A 290 0.90 -14.40 -24.89
C ASP A 290 -0.43 -15.15 -25.02
N ARG A 291 -0.57 -16.32 -24.39
CA ARG A 291 -1.80 -17.13 -24.46
C ARG A 291 -2.66 -16.89 -23.23
N VAL A 292 -3.90 -16.48 -23.43
CA VAL A 292 -4.93 -16.38 -22.39
C VAL A 292 -5.91 -17.53 -22.56
N ILE A 293 -6.10 -18.30 -21.49
CA ILE A 293 -7.07 -19.40 -21.43
C ILE A 293 -8.08 -19.04 -20.34
N MET A 294 -9.30 -18.69 -20.75
CA MET A 294 -10.40 -18.43 -19.81
C MET A 294 -10.94 -19.77 -19.28
N ILE A 295 -11.06 -19.88 -17.97
CA ILE A 295 -11.62 -21.04 -17.26
C ILE A 295 -13.12 -20.85 -17.04
N THR A 296 -13.56 -19.60 -16.86
CA THR A 296 -14.95 -19.27 -16.56
C THR A 296 -15.34 -18.00 -17.28
N ASN A 297 -16.55 -17.95 -17.84
CA ASN A 297 -17.14 -16.79 -18.53
C ASN A 297 -16.13 -16.13 -19.50
N GLN A 298 -15.77 -16.87 -20.56
CA GLN A 298 -14.87 -16.37 -21.61
C GLN A 298 -15.45 -15.14 -22.31
N ASP A 299 -16.75 -15.18 -22.57
CA ASP A 299 -17.52 -14.09 -23.15
C ASP A 299 -18.46 -13.50 -22.10
N SER A 300 -18.89 -12.27 -22.34
CA SER A 300 -19.87 -11.62 -21.45
C SER A 300 -21.17 -12.42 -21.43
N PRO A 301 -21.72 -12.74 -20.25
CA PRO A 301 -23.04 -13.36 -20.14
C PRO A 301 -24.18 -12.37 -20.43
N TYR A 302 -23.86 -11.09 -20.63
CA TYR A 302 -24.81 -10.01 -20.85
C TYR A 302 -24.81 -9.55 -22.32
N PRO A 303 -25.97 -9.17 -22.89
CA PRO A 303 -26.06 -8.66 -24.25
C PRO A 303 -25.23 -7.40 -24.49
N GLU A 304 -25.24 -6.47 -23.53
CA GLU A 304 -24.41 -5.27 -23.52
C GLU A 304 -23.68 -5.18 -22.17
N SER A 305 -22.37 -4.99 -22.20
CA SER A 305 -21.56 -4.91 -20.99
C SER A 305 -20.27 -4.13 -21.17
N ILE A 306 -19.83 -3.49 -20.11
CA ILE A 306 -18.49 -2.92 -19.99
C ILE A 306 -17.57 -3.97 -19.37
N GLN A 307 -16.33 -4.06 -19.88
CA GLN A 307 -15.33 -5.02 -19.43
C GLN A 307 -14.18 -4.30 -18.74
N GLU A 308 -13.86 -4.73 -17.53
CA GLU A 308 -12.67 -4.32 -16.79
C GLU A 308 -11.79 -5.55 -16.52
N SER A 309 -10.48 -5.42 -16.74
CA SER A 309 -9.54 -6.53 -16.54
C SER A 309 -8.53 -6.23 -15.44
N GLU A 310 -8.37 -7.19 -14.53
CA GLU A 310 -7.39 -7.18 -13.46
C GLU A 310 -6.41 -8.34 -13.67
N ILE A 311 -5.12 -8.05 -13.55
CA ILE A 311 -4.04 -9.05 -13.71
C ILE A 311 -3.35 -9.24 -12.37
N TYR A 312 -3.35 -10.47 -11.88
CA TYR A 312 -2.69 -10.91 -10.67
C TYR A 312 -1.44 -11.71 -11.04
N ALA A 313 -0.28 -11.07 -10.92
CA ALA A 313 1.02 -11.69 -11.13
C ALA A 313 1.70 -11.99 -9.78
N LEU A 314 2.35 -13.15 -9.67
CA LEU A 314 3.18 -13.45 -8.51
C LEU A 314 4.46 -12.59 -8.52
N PRO A 315 4.93 -12.15 -7.34
CA PRO A 315 6.13 -11.32 -7.25
C PRO A 315 7.36 -12.05 -7.81
N VAL A 316 8.23 -11.30 -8.49
CA VAL A 316 9.49 -11.82 -9.02
C VAL A 316 10.40 -12.20 -7.86
N TRP A 317 10.91 -13.43 -7.85
CA TRP A 317 11.87 -13.88 -6.84
C TRP A 317 13.25 -14.09 -7.47
N ARG A 318 14.22 -13.26 -7.07
CA ARG A 318 15.60 -13.25 -7.58
C ARG A 318 15.63 -13.18 -9.11
N ASN A 319 15.96 -14.29 -9.80
CA ASN A 319 16.02 -14.38 -11.27
C ASN A 319 14.87 -15.21 -11.87
N TRP A 320 13.89 -15.62 -11.06
CA TRP A 320 12.76 -16.43 -11.50
C TRP A 320 11.51 -15.55 -11.64
N ARG A 321 11.00 -15.44 -12.87
CA ARG A 321 9.68 -14.84 -13.15
C ARG A 321 8.68 -15.98 -13.28
N PHE A 322 7.60 -15.93 -12.48
CA PHE A 322 6.57 -16.94 -12.59
C PHE A 322 5.87 -16.79 -13.96
N PRO A 323 5.85 -17.82 -14.82
CA PRO A 323 5.41 -17.68 -16.21
C PRO A 323 3.89 -17.64 -16.37
N VAL A 324 3.15 -17.62 -15.25
CA VAL A 324 1.70 -17.76 -15.20
C VAL A 324 1.12 -16.58 -14.42
N GLU A 325 0.21 -15.86 -15.07
CA GLU A 325 -0.56 -14.75 -14.50
C GLU A 325 -2.03 -15.18 -14.39
N ILE A 326 -2.72 -14.76 -13.34
CA ILE A 326 -4.16 -14.97 -13.21
C ILE A 326 -4.85 -13.70 -13.69
N ILE A 327 -5.79 -13.83 -14.61
CA ILE A 327 -6.61 -12.71 -15.10
C ILE A 327 -8.01 -12.86 -14.55
N LYS A 328 -8.56 -11.76 -14.06
CA LYS A 328 -9.97 -11.63 -13.71
C LYS A 328 -10.58 -10.58 -14.63
N ILE A 329 -11.60 -10.95 -15.38
CA ILE A 329 -12.39 -10.04 -16.20
C ILE A 329 -13.71 -9.82 -15.49
N ARG A 330 -14.06 -8.57 -15.23
CA ARG A 330 -15.35 -8.18 -14.68
C ARG A 330 -16.22 -7.65 -15.81
N TYR A 331 -17.34 -8.31 -16.05
CA TYR A 331 -18.39 -7.88 -16.96
C TYR A 331 -19.46 -7.18 -16.14
N GLU A 332 -19.69 -5.90 -16.38
CA GLU A 332 -20.80 -5.15 -15.80
C GLU A 332 -21.87 -4.95 -16.86
N GLU A 333 -23.10 -5.40 -16.58
CA GLU A 333 -24.22 -5.28 -17.50
C GLU A 333 -24.63 -3.81 -17.64
N THR A 334 -24.85 -3.41 -18.90
CA THR A 334 -25.35 -2.09 -19.25
C THR A 334 -26.66 -2.19 -20.00
N GLN A 335 -27.52 -1.21 -19.81
CA GLN A 335 -28.74 -1.05 -20.59
C GLN A 335 -28.81 0.36 -21.15
N LYS A 336 -29.23 0.45 -22.41
CA LYS A 336 -29.55 1.72 -23.06
C LYS A 336 -30.88 2.22 -22.54
N LYS A 337 -30.88 3.41 -21.98
CA LYS A 337 -32.07 4.10 -21.49
C LYS A 337 -32.22 5.39 -22.26
N GLN A 338 -33.39 5.55 -22.87
CA GLN A 338 -33.75 6.83 -23.47
C GLN A 338 -34.16 7.79 -22.35
N VAL A 339 -33.36 8.83 -22.17
CA VAL A 339 -33.66 9.93 -21.26
C VAL A 339 -34.26 11.05 -22.09
N GLU A 340 -35.53 11.35 -21.82
CA GLU A 340 -36.19 12.54 -22.33
C GLU A 340 -36.11 13.63 -21.27
N ARG A 341 -35.52 14.78 -21.64
CA ARG A 341 -35.36 15.95 -20.78
C ARG A 341 -36.31 17.04 -21.22
N THR A 342 -36.78 17.82 -20.26
CA THR A 342 -37.44 19.10 -20.54
C THR A 342 -36.41 20.13 -21.02
N VAL A 343 -36.89 21.18 -21.68
CA VAL A 343 -36.05 22.33 -22.11
C VAL A 343 -35.30 22.95 -20.94
N SER A 344 -35.94 23.08 -19.77
CA SER A 344 -35.30 23.58 -18.56
C SER A 344 -34.20 22.66 -18.04
N GLU A 345 -34.44 21.35 -17.97
CA GLU A 345 -33.45 20.38 -17.48
C GLU A 345 -32.24 20.27 -18.43
N ALA A 346 -32.47 20.28 -19.74
CA ALA A 346 -31.38 20.28 -20.72
C ALA A 346 -30.54 21.57 -20.62
N ARG A 347 -31.18 22.71 -20.33
CA ARG A 347 -30.51 23.99 -20.12
C ARG A 347 -29.66 24.00 -18.85
N GLU A 348 -30.22 23.58 -17.71
CA GLU A 348 -29.49 23.50 -16.45
C GLU A 348 -28.28 22.55 -16.55
N LEU A 349 -28.46 21.41 -17.23
CA LEU A 349 -27.38 20.47 -17.48
C LEU A 349 -26.28 21.06 -18.37
N ALA A 350 -26.66 21.72 -19.47
CA ALA A 350 -25.71 22.39 -20.36
C ALA A 350 -24.93 23.50 -19.62
N GLU A 351 -25.61 24.28 -18.78
CA GLU A 351 -24.98 25.30 -17.96
C GLU A 351 -24.00 24.70 -16.95
N THR A 352 -24.41 23.63 -16.26
CA THR A 352 -23.57 22.94 -15.28
C THR A 352 -22.29 22.40 -15.93
N LEU A 353 -22.41 21.70 -17.06
CA LEU A 353 -21.27 21.17 -17.80
C LEU A 353 -20.33 22.27 -18.32
N ALA A 354 -20.87 23.39 -18.79
CA ALA A 354 -20.08 24.53 -19.24
C ALA A 354 -19.33 25.19 -18.08
N ARG A 355 -19.96 25.33 -16.90
CA ARG A 355 -19.32 25.86 -15.69
C ARG A 355 -18.23 24.94 -15.16
N GLU A 356 -18.42 23.62 -15.23
CA GLU A 356 -17.39 22.65 -14.82
C GLU A 356 -16.16 22.70 -15.73
N GLU A 357 -16.33 22.95 -17.02
CA GLU A 357 -15.23 23.15 -17.96
C GLU A 357 -14.49 24.45 -17.67
N LEU A 358 -15.21 25.56 -17.49
CA LEU A 358 -14.62 26.86 -17.13
C LEU A 358 -13.83 26.82 -15.83
N LYS A 359 -14.33 26.12 -14.80
CA LYS A 359 -13.62 25.92 -13.52
C LYS A 359 -12.27 25.21 -13.67
N LYS A 360 -12.08 24.39 -14.72
CA LYS A 360 -10.79 23.73 -14.99
C LYS A 360 -9.80 24.65 -15.69
N GLU A 361 -10.29 25.62 -16.46
CA GLU A 361 -9.44 26.55 -17.22
C GLU A 361 -9.10 27.83 -16.45
N ILE A 362 -9.99 28.31 -15.59
CA ILE A 362 -9.82 29.53 -14.81
C ILE A 362 -8.92 29.21 -13.59
N PRO A 363 -7.81 29.93 -13.39
CA PRO A 363 -6.96 29.76 -12.21
C PRO A 363 -7.76 30.01 -10.91
N PRO A 364 -7.52 29.25 -9.83
CA PRO A 364 -8.25 29.41 -8.57
C PRO A 364 -8.01 30.79 -7.91
N GLU A 365 -6.93 31.47 -8.28
CA GLU A 365 -6.55 32.81 -7.78
C GLU A 365 -7.17 33.95 -8.62
N ALA A 366 -7.85 33.66 -9.73
CA ALA A 366 -8.45 34.67 -10.59
C ALA A 366 -9.75 35.23 -10.00
N GLU A 367 -9.91 36.55 -10.02
CA GLU A 367 -11.13 37.23 -9.59
C GLU A 367 -12.13 37.28 -10.75
N ILE A 368 -13.38 36.85 -10.52
CA ILE A 368 -14.42 36.90 -11.56
C ILE A 368 -15.08 38.29 -11.53
N LEU A 369 -14.97 39.03 -12.64
CA LEU A 369 -15.58 40.35 -12.78
C LEU A 369 -17.00 40.26 -13.34
N GLN A 370 -17.19 39.47 -14.40
CA GLN A 370 -18.48 39.35 -15.08
C GLN A 370 -18.73 37.90 -15.51
N ASP A 371 -19.98 37.46 -15.36
CA ASP A 371 -20.48 36.16 -15.82
C ASP A 371 -21.72 36.40 -16.68
N LYS A 372 -21.65 36.02 -17.96
CA LYS A 372 -22.71 36.20 -18.93
C LYS A 372 -23.10 34.86 -19.55
N VAL A 373 -24.36 34.48 -19.35
CA VAL A 373 -24.95 33.30 -19.96
C VAL A 373 -25.72 33.70 -21.22
N LEU A 374 -25.27 33.22 -22.37
CA LEU A 374 -25.91 33.39 -23.66
C LEU A 374 -26.64 32.11 -24.02
N VAL A 375 -27.97 32.18 -24.04
CA VAL A 375 -28.84 31.07 -24.44
C VAL A 375 -29.21 31.23 -25.91
N PHE A 376 -28.90 30.23 -26.73
CA PHE A 376 -29.30 30.22 -28.13
C PHE A 376 -30.65 29.52 -28.30
N PRO A 377 -31.44 29.86 -29.35
CA PRO A 377 -32.70 29.18 -29.63
C PRO A 377 -32.49 27.68 -29.84
N ALA A 378 -33.42 26.87 -29.33
CA ALA A 378 -33.41 25.42 -29.49
C ALA A 378 -33.63 25.04 -30.97
N GLU A 379 -32.55 24.73 -31.68
CA GLU A 379 -32.64 24.19 -33.03
C GLU A 379 -32.76 22.66 -32.97
N LYS A 380 -33.83 22.11 -33.57
CA LYS A 380 -34.03 20.65 -33.73
C LYS A 380 -33.99 19.84 -32.43
N GLY A 381 -34.45 20.41 -31.31
CA GLY A 381 -34.50 19.71 -30.02
C GLY A 381 -33.14 19.56 -29.32
N VAL A 382 -32.21 20.46 -29.61
CA VAL A 382 -30.92 20.59 -28.91
C VAL A 382 -30.85 21.97 -28.26
N GLU A 383 -30.65 22.01 -26.95
CA GLU A 383 -30.36 23.27 -26.25
C GLU A 383 -28.87 23.59 -26.39
N HIS A 384 -28.57 24.86 -26.67
CA HIS A 384 -27.21 25.36 -26.84
C HIS A 384 -26.99 26.59 -25.96
N ILE A 385 -25.97 26.52 -25.12
CA ILE A 385 -25.59 27.62 -24.22
C ILE A 385 -24.10 27.92 -24.43
N ARG A 386 -23.79 29.21 -24.38
CA ARG A 386 -22.43 29.73 -24.24
C ARG A 386 -22.35 30.54 -22.97
N ILE A 387 -21.38 30.23 -22.13
CA ILE A 387 -21.06 31.04 -20.95
C ILE A 387 -19.78 31.78 -21.24
N GLU A 388 -19.79 33.10 -21.02
CA GLU A 388 -18.63 33.98 -21.12
C GLU A 388 -18.32 34.53 -19.74
N VAL A 389 -17.09 34.33 -19.27
CA VAL A 389 -16.62 34.80 -17.97
C VAL A 389 -15.43 35.72 -18.20
N GLU A 390 -15.54 36.93 -17.66
CA GLU A 390 -14.45 37.91 -17.62
C GLU A 390 -13.78 37.83 -16.25
N THR A 391 -12.47 37.59 -16.23
CA THR A 391 -11.67 37.49 -15.01
C THR A 391 -10.58 38.54 -14.97
N PHE A 392 -10.24 38.98 -13.76
CA PHE A 392 -9.06 39.76 -13.46
C PHE A 392 -8.00 38.85 -12.84
N GLN A 393 -6.86 38.71 -13.50
CA GLN A 393 -5.81 37.78 -13.07
C GLN A 393 -4.41 38.24 -13.46
N GLU A 394 -3.41 37.63 -12.85
CA GLU A 394 -2.01 37.81 -13.20
C GLU A 394 -1.72 37.16 -14.57
N LEU A 395 -1.10 37.93 -15.46
CA LEU A 395 -0.73 37.52 -16.81
C LEU A 395 0.76 37.19 -16.92
N ALA A 396 1.62 37.72 -16.06
CA ALA A 396 3.07 37.56 -16.20
C ALA A 396 3.54 36.19 -15.70
N VAL A 397 4.15 35.41 -16.59
CA VAL A 397 4.84 34.16 -16.25
C VAL A 397 6.24 34.16 -16.84
N TYR A 398 7.17 33.45 -16.20
CA TYR A 398 8.48 33.22 -16.76
C TYR A 398 8.38 32.33 -17.99
N ARG A 399 9.12 32.68 -19.04
CA ARG A 399 9.23 31.84 -20.23
C ARG A 399 9.85 30.50 -19.83
N GLN A 400 9.10 29.41 -19.99
CA GLN A 400 9.58 28.04 -19.75
C GLN A 400 10.52 27.56 -20.85
#